data_AF-A0A8U0TMT7-F1
#
_entry.id   AF-A0A8U0TMT7-F1
#
_cell.length_a   1.000
_cell.length_b   1.000
_cell.length_c   1.000
_cell.angle_alpha   90.00
_cell.angle_beta   90.00
_cell.angle_gamma   90.00
#
_symmetry.space_group_name_H-M   'P 1'
#
loop_
_entity.id
_entity.type
_entity.pdbx_description
1 polymer ?
#
loop_
_entity_poly.entity_id
_entity_poly.type
_entity_poly.pdbx_seq_one_letter_code
_entity_poly.pdbx_strand_id
1 'polypeptide(L)'
;MPTMCKTFLTIFSHLPVYLVAAFAKRLSRLAVTALPAALLMVIPFICNLIRRHPACRVLIHRPSAADEACDDPYLMEDPTQCYALESSLWELQTLQKHCQPDVAKAAMAINKPLSQQKDDISEVLELSTYEQMERDLKQSKTVPLEFDHAIKLLQGTGGVGVLGLHFSLE
;
A
#
# COMPACT_ATOMS: atom_id res chain seq x y z
N MET A 1 21.94 -2.42 5.23
CA MET A 1 20.65 -3.01 4.80
C MET A 1 20.36 -3.01 3.29
N PRO A 2 20.82 -2.08 2.43
CA PRO A 2 20.40 -2.04 1.01
C PRO A 2 20.89 -3.22 0.16
N THR A 3 21.94 -3.92 0.60
CA THR A 3 22.45 -5.13 -0.05
C THR A 3 21.50 -6.32 0.07
N MET A 4 20.77 -6.48 1.18
CA MET A 4 19.86 -7.62 1.37
C MET A 4 18.72 -7.62 0.35
N CYS A 5 18.06 -6.48 0.10
CA CYS A 5 16.96 -6.42 -0.87
C CYS A 5 17.42 -6.75 -2.30
N LYS A 6 18.61 -6.28 -2.72
CA LYS A 6 19.20 -6.62 -4.03
C LYS A 6 19.54 -8.12 -4.13
N THR A 7 20.03 -8.72 -3.05
CA THR A 7 20.31 -10.16 -2.99
C THR A 7 19.02 -10.98 -3.02
N PHE A 8 17.99 -10.62 -2.25
CA PHE A 8 16.69 -11.30 -2.26
C PHE A 8 16.06 -11.27 -3.66
N LEU A 9 15.99 -10.10 -4.30
CA LEU A 9 15.47 -9.99 -5.66
C LEU A 9 16.24 -10.86 -6.66
N THR A 10 17.52 -11.14 -6.42
CA THR A 10 18.37 -11.98 -7.27
C THR A 10 18.22 -13.48 -6.95
N ILE A 11 17.94 -13.83 -5.70
CA ILE A 11 17.54 -15.20 -5.32
C ILE A 11 16.18 -15.55 -5.97
N PHE A 12 15.25 -14.59 -6.01
CA PHE A 12 13.94 -14.77 -6.66
C PHE A 12 13.99 -15.08 -8.16
N SER A 13 15.08 -14.75 -8.90
CA SER A 13 15.18 -15.19 -10.30
C SER A 13 15.30 -16.70 -10.49
N HIS A 14 15.73 -17.42 -9.47
CA HIS A 14 15.87 -18.88 -9.52
C HIS A 14 14.68 -19.61 -8.87
N LEU A 15 13.70 -18.86 -8.36
CA LEU A 15 12.51 -19.41 -7.72
C LEU A 15 11.38 -19.58 -8.73
N PRO A 16 10.54 -20.64 -8.57
CA PRO A 16 9.43 -20.87 -9.46
C PRO A 16 8.35 -19.78 -9.30
N VAL A 17 7.65 -19.49 -10.40
CA VAL A 17 6.69 -18.36 -10.50
C VAL A 17 5.60 -18.43 -9.44
N TYR A 18 5.08 -19.62 -9.12
CA TYR A 18 4.03 -19.77 -8.11
C TYR A 18 4.48 -19.29 -6.73
N LEU A 19 5.76 -19.47 -6.37
CA LEU A 19 6.29 -19.07 -5.07
C LEU A 19 6.48 -17.55 -5.00
N VAL A 20 6.89 -16.94 -6.12
CA VAL A 20 6.97 -15.48 -6.24
C VAL A 20 5.58 -14.87 -6.12
N ALA A 21 4.57 -15.46 -6.77
CA ALA A 21 3.18 -15.03 -6.65
C ALA A 21 2.65 -15.20 -5.21
N ALA A 22 2.92 -16.34 -4.57
CA ALA A 22 2.57 -16.61 -3.17
C ALA A 22 3.10 -15.53 -2.23
N PHE A 23 4.38 -15.20 -2.40
CA PHE A 23 5.08 -14.21 -1.61
C PHE A 23 4.54 -12.79 -1.87
N ALA A 24 4.34 -12.40 -3.13
CA ALA A 24 3.77 -11.11 -3.48
C ALA A 24 2.36 -10.92 -2.91
N LYS A 25 1.50 -11.95 -3.00
CA LYS A 25 0.14 -11.93 -2.45
C LYS A 25 0.14 -11.85 -0.92
N ARG A 26 0.97 -12.66 -0.25
CA ARG A 26 1.12 -12.60 1.22
C ARG A 26 1.61 -11.24 1.69
N LEU A 27 2.59 -10.67 1.00
CA LEU A 27 3.13 -9.35 1.31
C LEU A 27 2.09 -8.25 1.07
N SER A 28 1.27 -8.38 0.03
CA SER A 28 0.17 -7.43 -0.25
C SER A 28 -0.92 -7.48 0.82
N ARG A 29 -1.27 -8.67 1.34
CA ARG A 29 -2.19 -8.78 2.49
C ARG A 29 -1.63 -8.13 3.75
N LEU A 30 -0.35 -8.32 4.05
CA LEU A 30 0.30 -7.65 5.18
C LEU A 30 0.37 -6.13 4.98
N ALA A 31 0.46 -5.66 3.74
CA ALA A 31 0.51 -4.24 3.42
C ALA A 31 -0.76 -3.50 3.87
N VAL A 32 -1.95 -4.11 3.75
CA VAL A 32 -3.23 -3.46 4.10
C VAL A 32 -3.27 -3.00 5.57
N THR A 33 -2.60 -3.71 6.47
CA THR A 33 -2.54 -3.38 7.91
C THR A 33 -1.24 -2.67 8.32
N ALA A 34 -0.32 -2.42 7.38
CA ALA A 34 1.00 -1.89 7.68
C ALA A 34 1.01 -0.36 7.85
N LEU A 35 2.05 0.15 8.52
CA LEU A 35 2.28 1.60 8.64
C LEU A 35 2.61 2.24 7.27
N PRO A 36 2.31 3.54 7.08
CA PRO A 36 2.57 4.25 5.81
C PRO A 36 4.04 4.20 5.36
N ALA A 37 5.00 4.30 6.29
CA ALA A 37 6.42 4.20 5.96
C ALA A 37 6.77 2.81 5.38
N ALA A 38 6.18 1.75 5.93
CA ALA A 38 6.36 0.40 5.41
C ALA A 38 5.71 0.22 4.03
N LEU A 39 4.56 0.84 3.80
CA LEU A 39 3.86 0.80 2.51
C LEU A 39 4.69 1.40 1.36
N LEU A 40 5.37 2.52 1.63
CA LEU A 40 6.26 3.14 0.65
C LEU A 40 7.42 2.21 0.23
N MET A 41 7.87 1.31 1.12
CA MET A 41 8.87 0.28 0.79
C MET A 41 8.27 -0.93 0.07
N VAL A 42 7.14 -1.43 0.58
CA VAL A 42 6.52 -2.69 0.14
C VAL A 42 5.95 -2.57 -1.27
N ILE A 43 5.32 -1.45 -1.62
CA ILE A 43 4.67 -1.27 -2.93
C ILE A 43 5.71 -1.33 -4.08
N PRO A 44 6.79 -0.52 -4.07
CA PRO A 44 7.83 -0.60 -5.11
C PRO A 44 8.52 -1.96 -5.14
N PHE A 45 8.66 -2.62 -3.99
CA PHE A 45 9.21 -3.97 -3.93
C PHE A 45 8.33 -5.00 -4.65
N ILE A 46 7.01 -4.98 -4.44
CA ILE A 46 6.06 -5.84 -5.17
C ILE A 46 6.08 -5.49 -6.67
N CYS A 47 6.08 -4.21 -7.04
CA CYS A 47 6.21 -3.77 -8.43
C CYS A 47 7.50 -4.29 -9.07
N ASN A 48 8.63 -4.24 -8.36
CA ASN A 48 9.91 -4.77 -8.82
C ASN A 48 9.91 -6.30 -9.00
N LEU A 49 9.21 -7.04 -8.14
CA LEU A 49 9.01 -8.49 -8.30
C LEU A 49 8.22 -8.81 -9.58
N ILE A 50 7.12 -8.09 -9.82
CA ILE A 50 6.27 -8.30 -11.00
C ILE A 50 6.99 -7.87 -12.29
N ARG A 51 7.79 -6.80 -12.25
CA ARG A 51 8.66 -6.39 -13.37
C ARG A 51 9.67 -7.48 -13.74
N ARG A 52 10.24 -8.16 -12.75
CA ARG A 52 11.22 -9.23 -12.97
C ARG A 52 10.59 -10.54 -13.46
N HIS A 53 9.36 -10.81 -13.02
CA HIS A 53 8.61 -12.03 -13.38
C HIS A 53 7.30 -11.66 -14.12
N PRO A 54 7.33 -11.52 -15.45
CA PRO A 54 6.15 -11.07 -16.21
C PRO A 54 4.97 -12.04 -16.12
N ALA A 55 5.21 -13.32 -15.80
CA ALA A 55 4.15 -14.29 -15.53
C ALA A 55 3.27 -13.91 -14.33
N CYS A 56 3.78 -13.15 -13.36
CA CYS A 56 3.00 -12.62 -12.24
C CYS A 56 2.12 -11.43 -12.61
N ARG A 57 2.15 -10.93 -13.87
CA ARG A 57 1.25 -9.85 -14.32
C ARG A 57 -0.22 -10.25 -14.31
N VAL A 58 -0.51 -11.55 -14.35
CA VAL A 58 -1.86 -12.13 -14.19
C VAL A 58 -2.49 -11.76 -12.84
N LEU A 59 -1.67 -11.36 -11.85
CA LEU A 59 -2.14 -10.90 -10.55
C LEU A 59 -2.72 -9.47 -10.57
N ILE A 60 -2.32 -8.66 -11.55
CA ILE A 60 -2.77 -7.26 -11.71
C ILE A 60 -3.89 -7.19 -12.74
N HIS A 61 -3.73 -7.88 -13.87
CA HIS A 61 -4.66 -7.80 -14.99
C HIS A 61 -5.01 -9.20 -15.48
N ARG A 62 -6.30 -9.53 -15.42
CA ARG A 62 -6.88 -10.75 -15.97
C ARG A 62 -7.95 -10.43 -16.99
N PRO A 63 -7.69 -10.62 -18.29
CA PRO A 63 -8.71 -10.41 -19.31
C PRO A 63 -9.81 -11.49 -19.27
N SER A 64 -9.51 -12.68 -18.74
CA SER A 64 -10.45 -13.82 -18.72
C SER A 64 -11.39 -13.85 -17.50
N ALA A 65 -11.16 -13.01 -16.49
CA ALA A 65 -11.90 -13.06 -15.22
C ALA A 65 -13.13 -12.14 -15.19
N ALA A 66 -13.52 -11.55 -16.33
CA ALA A 66 -14.66 -10.63 -16.40
C ALA A 66 -16.01 -11.33 -16.13
N ASP A 67 -16.09 -12.64 -16.40
CA ASP A 67 -17.32 -13.43 -16.28
C ASP A 67 -17.27 -14.48 -15.15
N GLU A 68 -16.18 -14.56 -14.38
CA GLU A 68 -16.00 -15.56 -13.32
C GLU A 68 -16.41 -15.05 -11.94
N ALA A 69 -16.78 -15.99 -11.05
CA ALA A 69 -17.18 -15.70 -9.69
C ALA A 69 -16.08 -14.95 -8.91
N CYS A 70 -16.53 -14.01 -8.07
CA CYS A 70 -15.73 -13.04 -7.32
C CYS A 70 -15.05 -13.64 -6.06
N ASP A 71 -14.82 -14.95 -6.02
CA ASP A 71 -14.23 -15.63 -4.86
C ASP A 71 -12.72 -15.82 -5.07
N ASP A 72 -11.92 -15.27 -4.16
CA ASP A 72 -10.44 -15.36 -4.21
C ASP A 72 -9.99 -16.76 -3.74
N PRO A 73 -9.38 -17.61 -4.61
CA PRO A 73 -8.97 -18.97 -4.26
C PRO A 73 -7.72 -19.03 -3.35
N TYR A 74 -7.17 -17.88 -2.94
CA TYR A 74 -5.91 -17.82 -2.20
C TYR A 74 -5.97 -18.42 -0.79
N LEU A 75 -5.08 -19.37 -0.51
CA LEU A 75 -4.87 -20.00 0.81
C LEU A 75 -3.54 -19.54 1.43
N MET A 76 -3.55 -19.14 2.71
CA MET A 76 -2.38 -18.53 3.36
C MET A 76 -1.38 -19.53 3.96
N GLU A 77 -1.82 -20.76 4.26
CA GLU A 77 -1.05 -21.72 5.07
C GLU A 77 0.23 -22.18 4.36
N ASP A 78 0.08 -22.87 3.22
CA ASP A 78 1.20 -23.46 2.50
C ASP A 78 1.58 -22.65 1.25
N PRO A 79 2.84 -22.19 1.11
CA PRO A 79 3.27 -21.40 -0.03
C PRO A 79 3.25 -22.18 -1.36
N THR A 80 3.29 -23.52 -1.29
CA THR A 80 3.19 -24.42 -2.45
C THR A 80 1.75 -24.65 -2.92
N GLN A 81 0.76 -24.47 -2.06
CA GLN A 81 -0.67 -24.73 -2.32
C GLN A 81 -1.54 -23.48 -2.17
N CYS A 82 -0.95 -22.29 -2.24
CA CYS A 82 -1.65 -21.04 -1.97
C CYS A 82 -2.53 -20.53 -3.13
N TYR A 83 -2.52 -21.18 -4.30
CA TYR A 83 -3.23 -20.77 -5.52
C TYR A 83 -3.10 -19.28 -5.86
N ALA A 84 -1.96 -18.66 -5.52
CA ALA A 84 -1.77 -17.22 -5.69
C ALA A 84 -1.85 -16.78 -7.16
N LEU A 85 -1.40 -17.61 -8.11
CA LEU A 85 -1.52 -17.33 -9.55
C LEU A 85 -2.96 -17.37 -10.05
N GLU A 86 -3.89 -17.94 -9.29
CA GLU A 86 -5.33 -17.95 -9.55
C GLU A 86 -6.05 -16.85 -8.74
N SER A 87 -5.29 -16.07 -7.96
CA SER A 87 -5.74 -14.89 -7.22
C SER A 87 -5.37 -13.54 -7.87
N SER A 88 -6.01 -12.46 -7.43
CA SER A 88 -5.72 -11.07 -7.84
C SER A 88 -5.23 -10.22 -6.67
N LEU A 89 -4.46 -9.15 -6.93
CA LEU A 89 -3.89 -8.26 -5.91
C LEU A 89 -4.81 -7.07 -5.58
N TRP A 90 -6.00 -7.35 -5.06
CA TRP A 90 -6.97 -6.30 -4.70
C TRP A 90 -6.49 -5.43 -3.54
N GLU A 91 -5.58 -5.96 -2.72
CA GLU A 91 -4.94 -5.25 -1.64
C GLU A 91 -4.20 -3.99 -2.15
N LEU A 92 -3.51 -4.11 -3.29
CA LEU A 92 -2.83 -2.97 -3.92
C LEU A 92 -3.84 -1.97 -4.50
N GLN A 93 -4.98 -2.44 -5.01
CA GLN A 93 -6.05 -1.57 -5.50
C GLN A 93 -6.67 -0.75 -4.36
N THR A 94 -6.89 -1.37 -3.21
CA THR A 94 -7.36 -0.67 -2.00
C THR A 94 -6.39 0.40 -1.55
N LEU A 95 -5.07 0.13 -1.60
CA LEU A 95 -4.03 1.10 -1.25
C LEU A 95 -3.96 2.32 -2.20
N GLN A 96 -4.58 2.27 -3.38
CA GLN A 96 -4.68 3.44 -4.27
C GLN A 96 -5.55 4.56 -3.67
N LYS A 97 -6.42 4.26 -2.70
CA LYS A 97 -7.26 5.23 -1.98
C LYS A 97 -6.78 5.50 -0.54
N HIS A 98 -5.49 5.28 -0.27
CA HIS A 98 -4.91 5.45 1.06
C HIS A 98 -4.86 6.93 1.49
N CYS A 99 -4.99 7.19 2.79
CA CYS A 99 -5.02 8.56 3.36
C CYS A 99 -3.76 9.37 3.06
N GLN A 100 -2.58 8.71 3.10
CA GLN A 100 -1.31 9.34 2.72
C GLN A 100 -1.19 9.43 1.19
N PRO A 101 -1.02 10.64 0.60
CA PRO A 101 -1.01 10.82 -0.84
C PRO A 101 0.18 10.14 -1.53
N ASP A 102 1.34 10.05 -0.88
CA ASP A 102 2.52 9.42 -1.48
C ASP A 102 2.37 7.91 -1.59
N VAL A 103 1.71 7.27 -0.61
CA VAL A 103 1.36 5.85 -0.68
C VAL A 103 0.36 5.61 -1.81
N ALA A 104 -0.68 6.44 -1.91
CA ALA A 104 -1.65 6.35 -2.99
C ALA A 104 -0.98 6.50 -4.36
N LYS A 105 -0.06 7.47 -4.53
CA LYS A 105 0.73 7.64 -5.76
C LYS A 105 1.61 6.43 -6.07
N ALA A 106 2.30 5.88 -5.07
CA ALA A 106 3.12 4.68 -5.24
C ALA A 106 2.26 3.49 -5.68
N ALA A 107 1.08 3.29 -5.07
CA ALA A 107 0.14 2.24 -5.45
C ALA A 107 -0.40 2.45 -6.88
N MET A 108 -0.72 3.68 -7.26
CA MET A 108 -1.19 4.02 -8.62
C MET A 108 -0.14 3.76 -9.71
N ALA A 109 1.14 3.64 -9.37
CA ALA A 109 2.18 3.30 -10.34
C ALA A 109 1.95 1.92 -11.00
N ILE A 110 1.24 1.01 -10.32
CA ILE A 110 0.92 -0.32 -10.86
C ILE A 110 -0.05 -0.29 -12.05
N ASN A 111 -0.86 0.77 -12.16
CA ASN A 111 -1.82 0.95 -13.24
C ASN A 111 -1.14 1.40 -14.55
N LYS A 112 0.10 1.89 -14.45
CA LYS A 112 0.89 2.31 -15.61
C LYS A 112 1.66 1.10 -16.15
N PRO A 113 1.93 1.04 -17.48
CA PRO A 113 2.79 0.00 -18.03
C PRO A 113 4.15 0.05 -17.31
N LEU A 114 4.46 -1.02 -16.58
CA LEU A 114 5.69 -1.11 -15.80
C LEU A 114 6.86 -1.15 -16.78
N SER A 115 7.69 -0.09 -16.76
CA SER A 115 8.92 -0.05 -17.55
C SER A 115 9.90 -1.14 -17.12
N GLN A 116 10.86 -1.49 -17.97
CA GLN A 116 11.89 -2.49 -17.63
C GLN A 116 12.88 -1.99 -16.57
N GLN A 117 12.94 -0.67 -16.31
CA GLN A 117 13.84 -0.10 -15.32
C GLN A 117 13.32 -0.40 -13.90
N LYS A 118 14.20 -0.95 -13.06
CA LYS A 118 13.90 -1.23 -11.65
C LYS A 118 13.95 0.06 -10.84
N ASP A 119 13.00 0.24 -9.94
CA ASP A 119 13.03 1.34 -8.98
C ASP A 119 14.11 1.03 -7.94
N ASP A 120 15.03 1.98 -7.68
CA ASP A 120 15.95 1.85 -6.56
C ASP A 120 15.18 2.15 -5.27
N ILE A 121 14.98 1.10 -4.48
CA ILE A 121 14.25 1.17 -3.20
C ILE A 121 15.16 1.49 -2.03
N SER A 122 16.48 1.60 -2.25
CA SER A 122 17.47 1.72 -1.18
C SER A 122 17.22 2.93 -0.28
N GLU A 123 16.90 4.08 -0.87
CA GLU A 123 16.57 5.31 -0.14
C GLU A 123 15.26 5.17 0.64
N VAL A 124 14.25 4.52 0.06
CA VAL A 124 12.94 4.32 0.69
C VAL A 124 13.04 3.36 1.88
N LEU A 125 13.96 2.40 1.82
CA LEU A 125 14.20 1.42 2.89
C LEU A 125 14.76 2.04 4.18
N GLU A 126 15.39 3.20 4.07
CA GLU A 126 16.00 3.90 5.20
C GLU A 126 15.05 4.90 5.86
N LEU A 127 13.85 5.09 5.28
CA LEU A 127 12.88 6.06 5.77
C LEU A 127 12.20 5.60 7.06
N SER A 128 12.43 6.35 8.13
CA SER A 128 11.65 6.25 9.36
C SER A 128 10.33 7.01 9.26
N THR A 129 9.35 6.61 10.08
CA THR A 129 8.09 7.35 10.25
C THR A 129 8.33 8.79 10.69
N TYR A 130 9.34 9.03 11.51
CA TYR A 130 9.70 10.36 11.99
C TYR A 130 10.15 11.27 10.83
N GLU A 131 11.05 10.79 9.97
CA GLU A 131 11.50 11.57 8.81
C GLU A 131 10.37 11.84 7.82
N GLN A 132 9.44 10.90 7.67
CA GLN A 132 8.26 11.11 6.83
C GLN A 132 7.39 12.25 7.37
N MET A 133 7.15 12.28 8.68
CA MET A 133 6.43 13.38 9.34
C MET A 133 7.16 14.72 9.18
N GLU A 134 8.48 14.75 9.35
CA GLU A 134 9.30 15.94 9.16
C GLU A 134 9.24 16.49 7.72
N ARG A 135 9.17 15.61 6.71
CA ARG A 135 8.96 16.03 5.31
C ARG A 135 7.59 16.66 5.12
N ASP A 136 6.55 16.06 5.70
CA ASP A 136 5.18 16.54 5.56
C ASP A 136 5.02 17.92 6.22
N LEU A 137 5.66 18.16 7.38
CA LEU A 137 5.70 19.47 8.03
C LEU A 137 6.38 20.55 7.18
N LYS A 138 7.50 20.18 6.53
CA LYS A 138 8.26 21.10 5.66
C LYS A 138 7.54 21.38 4.33
N GLN A 139 6.64 20.49 3.90
CA GLN A 139 5.85 20.66 2.68
C GLN A 139 4.59 21.52 2.86
N SER A 140 4.36 22.15 4.01
CA SER A 140 3.17 22.95 4.27
C SER A 140 2.96 24.05 3.21
N LYS A 141 1.95 23.83 2.36
CA LYS A 141 1.43 24.80 1.38
C LYS A 141 0.23 25.52 2.01
N THR A 142 -0.25 26.56 1.34
CA THR A 142 -1.54 27.20 1.67
C THR A 142 -2.63 26.14 1.78
N VAL A 143 -3.17 25.95 2.98
CA VAL A 143 -4.20 24.94 3.27
C VAL A 143 -5.57 25.56 2.99
N PRO A 144 -6.38 25.00 2.08
CA PRO A 144 -7.77 25.43 1.90
C PRO A 144 -8.54 25.19 3.19
N LEU A 145 -9.30 26.18 3.63
CA LEU A 145 -10.19 26.05 4.76
C LEU A 145 -11.57 25.56 4.28
N GLU A 146 -12.23 24.75 5.12
CA GLU A 146 -13.62 24.37 4.88
C GLU A 146 -14.52 25.61 4.96
N PHE A 147 -15.43 25.75 3.99
CA PHE A 147 -16.40 26.85 3.95
C PHE A 147 -17.51 26.67 5.00
N ASP A 148 -17.95 25.43 5.20
CA ASP A 148 -19.00 25.11 6.16
C ASP A 148 -18.42 25.02 7.57
N HIS A 149 -18.81 25.96 8.43
CA HIS A 149 -18.39 25.97 9.82
C HIS A 149 -19.17 24.94 10.66
N ALA A 150 -18.45 24.10 11.41
CA ALA A 150 -19.07 23.18 12.36
C ALA A 150 -19.57 23.90 13.62
N ILE A 151 -20.80 24.43 13.59
CA ILE A 151 -21.38 25.24 14.67
C ILE A 151 -21.70 24.39 15.93
N LYS A 152 -21.96 23.09 15.76
CA LYS A 152 -22.44 22.19 16.84
C LYS A 152 -21.47 21.07 17.18
N LEU A 153 -20.19 21.20 16.84
CA LEU A 153 -19.18 20.13 17.01
C LEU A 153 -19.13 19.57 18.45
N LEU A 154 -19.35 20.44 19.45
CA LEU A 154 -19.27 20.13 20.88
C LEU A 154 -20.62 20.25 21.61
N GLN A 155 -21.72 20.44 20.87
CA GLN A 155 -23.05 20.44 21.46
C GLN A 155 -23.52 18.98 21.55
N GLY A 156 -23.43 18.42 22.76
CA GLY A 156 -24.01 17.11 23.05
C GLY A 156 -25.49 17.08 22.71
N THR A 157 -26.00 15.90 22.36
CA THR A 157 -27.39 15.63 21.93
C THR A 157 -28.48 15.99 22.97
N GLY A 158 -28.10 16.55 24.13
CA GLY A 158 -28.99 16.90 25.24
C GLY A 158 -29.08 18.39 25.60
N GLY A 159 -28.61 19.33 24.78
CA GLY A 159 -28.79 20.77 25.04
C GLY A 159 -27.97 21.35 26.21
N VAL A 160 -27.26 20.52 26.97
CA VAL A 160 -26.26 20.96 27.96
C VAL A 160 -24.90 20.95 27.27
N GLY A 161 -24.38 22.14 26.96
CA GLY A 161 -23.10 22.30 26.27
C GLY A 161 -21.94 21.75 27.09
N VAL A 162 -21.21 20.78 26.53
CA VAL A 162 -20.00 20.17 27.12
C VAL A 162 -18.83 21.18 27.23
N LEU A 163 -18.93 22.29 26.50
CA LEU A 163 -17.94 23.38 26.45
C LEU A 163 -17.65 24.04 27.80
N GLY A 164 -18.59 24.05 28.75
CA GLY A 164 -18.39 24.71 30.04
C GLY A 164 -17.70 23.86 31.12
N LEU A 165 -17.51 22.56 30.91
CA LEU A 165 -17.06 21.63 31.97
C LEU A 165 -15.59 21.20 31.87
N HIS A 166 -14.97 21.25 30.69
CA HIS A 166 -13.63 20.67 30.49
C HIS A 166 -12.65 21.49 29.63
N PHE A 167 -13.09 22.52 28.92
CA PHE A 167 -12.22 23.35 28.11
C PHE A 167 -12.39 24.83 28.48
N SER A 168 -11.66 25.27 29.50
CA SER A 168 -11.35 26.69 29.66
C SER A 168 -10.23 27.02 28.66
N LEU A 169 -10.56 27.76 27.61
CA LEU A 169 -9.58 28.53 26.86
C LEU A 169 -9.36 29.83 27.64
N GLU A 170 -8.21 29.96 28.30
CA GLU A 170 -7.66 31.25 28.74
C GLU A 170 -7.27 32.11 27.54
#